data_AF-A0A972V289-F1
#
_entry.id   AF-A0A972V289-F1
#
_cell.length_a   1.000
_cell.length_b   1.000
_cell.length_c   1.000
_cell.angle_alpha   90.00
_cell.angle_beta   90.00
_cell.angle_gamma   90.00
#
_symmetry.space_group_name_H-M   'P 1'
#
loop_
_entity.id
_entity.type
_entity.pdbx_description
1 polymer ?
#
loop_
_entity_poly.entity_id
_entity_poly.type
_entity_poly.pdbx_seq_one_letter_code
_entity_poly.pdbx_strand_id
1 'polypeptide(L)'
;MITMRTILDVADNTGAKRASCIGVIGRHGKRFADIGDIITANIKEASPDGVVKEGEVVKAVIVRTLNPIRRPDGSYLRFDRNAVVIID
;
A
#
# COMPACT_ATOMS: atom_id res chain seq x y z
N MET A 1 -3.02 -7.99 -4.82
CA MET A 1 -4.41 -7.55 -4.87
C MET A 1 -4.77 -6.80 -3.60
N ILE A 2 -4.95 -5.49 -3.73
CA ILE A 2 -5.34 -4.54 -2.69
C ILE A 2 -6.61 -3.85 -3.18
N THR A 3 -7.62 -3.71 -2.32
CA THR A 3 -8.89 -3.05 -2.65
C THR A 3 -9.13 -1.85 -1.75
N MET A 4 -10.20 -1.10 -2.02
CA MET A 4 -10.69 -0.08 -1.10
C MET A 4 -10.80 -0.62 0.33
N ARG A 5 -10.40 0.22 1.30
CA ARG A 5 -10.38 -0.04 2.75
C ARG A 5 -9.43 -1.13 3.22
N THR A 6 -8.64 -1.77 2.36
CA THR A 6 -7.58 -2.68 2.80
C THR A 6 -6.59 -1.94 3.70
N ILE A 7 -6.30 -2.52 4.87
CA ILE A 7 -5.26 -2.03 5.79
C ILE A 7 -3.91 -2.61 5.35
N LEU A 8 -2.92 -1.73 5.32
CA LEU A 8 -1.58 -1.97 4.78
C LEU A 8 -0.58 -1.54 5.84
N ASP A 9 0.46 -2.36 6.05
CA ASP A 9 1.62 -1.93 6.83
C ASP A 9 2.39 -0.88 6.04
N VAL A 10 2.91 0.14 6.72
CA VAL A 10 3.83 1.10 6.09
C VAL A 10 5.26 0.61 6.28
N ALA A 11 5.99 0.49 5.18
CA ALA A 11 7.33 -0.10 5.11
C ALA A 11 8.40 0.94 4.75
N ASP A 12 8.35 2.10 5.41
CA ASP A 12 9.29 3.20 5.26
C ASP A 12 9.65 3.83 6.61
N ASN A 13 10.44 4.91 6.58
CA ASN A 13 10.91 5.64 7.75
C ASN A 13 10.15 6.96 8.00
N THR A 14 8.97 7.16 7.41
CA THR A 14 8.16 8.38 7.61
C THR A 14 7.55 8.47 9.00
N GLY A 15 7.50 7.36 9.74
CA GLY A 15 6.84 7.26 11.04
C GLY A 15 5.38 6.82 10.96
N ALA A 16 4.79 6.66 9.79
CA ALA A 16 3.52 5.94 9.66
C ALA A 16 3.70 4.43 9.94
N LYS A 17 2.67 3.81 10.51
CA LYS A 17 2.64 2.38 10.85
C LYS A 17 1.60 1.64 10.03
N ARG A 18 0.39 2.19 9.93
CA ARG A 18 -0.72 1.60 9.18
C ARG A 18 -1.37 2.63 8.27
N ALA A 19 -1.73 2.19 7.07
CA ALA A 19 -2.48 2.97 6.10
C ALA A 19 -3.68 2.20 5.57
N SER A 20 -4.72 2.92 5.14
CA SER A 20 -5.90 2.34 4.49
C SER A 20 -5.98 2.81 3.04
N CYS A 21 -6.12 1.88 2.11
CA CYS A 21 -6.32 2.22 0.70
C CYS A 21 -7.67 2.93 0.51
N ILE A 22 -7.65 4.11 -0.10
CA ILE A 22 -8.86 4.91 -0.39
C ILE A 22 -9.03 5.23 -1.89
N GLY A 23 -8.09 4.81 -2.74
CA GLY A 23 -8.22 4.93 -4.19
C GLY A 23 -7.04 4.30 -4.92
N VAL A 24 -7.25 3.87 -6.16
CA VAL A 24 -6.18 3.39 -7.05
C VAL A 24 -5.96 4.42 -8.14
N ILE A 25 -4.71 4.88 -8.30
CA ILE A 25 -4.36 5.91 -9.27
C ILE A 25 -3.99 5.23 -10.60
N GLY A 26 -4.41 5.82 -11.73
CA GLY A 26 -3.98 5.39 -13.06
C GLY A 26 -4.58 4.07 -13.57
N ARG A 27 -5.47 3.41 -12.81
CA ARG A 27 -6.16 2.19 -13.22
C ARG A 27 -7.67 2.40 -13.45
N HIS A 28 -8.02 3.10 -14.54
CA HIS A 28 -9.41 3.29 -14.94
C HIS A 28 -10.15 1.95 -15.07
N GLY A 29 -11.32 1.85 -14.43
CA GLY A 29 -12.19 0.66 -14.49
C GLY A 29 -11.75 -0.53 -13.61
N LYS A 30 -10.56 -0.51 -13.00
CA LYS A 30 -10.15 -1.58 -12.07
C LYS A 30 -10.48 -1.23 -10.63
N ARG A 31 -11.03 -2.22 -9.91
CA ARG A 31 -11.41 -2.09 -8.48
C ARG A 31 -10.30 -2.48 -7.50
N PHE A 32 -9.15 -2.88 -8.02
CA PHE A 32 -8.03 -3.41 -7.24
C PHE A 32 -6.68 -2.97 -7.81
N ALA A 33 -5.68 -2.97 -6.93
CA ALA A 33 -4.28 -2.68 -7.21
C ALA A 33 -3.39 -3.89 -6.89
N ASP A 34 -2.24 -3.97 -7.55
CA ASP A 34 -1.21 -5.00 -7.44
C ASP A 34 0.12 -4.38 -7.03
N ILE A 35 1.16 -5.20 -6.84
CA ILE A 35 2.51 -4.69 -6.58
C ILE A 35 2.94 -3.72 -7.68
N GLY A 36 3.55 -2.61 -7.28
CA GLY A 36 4.04 -1.55 -8.17
C GLY A 36 3.00 -0.50 -8.53
N ASP A 37 1.70 -0.75 -8.30
CA ASP A 37 0.70 0.28 -8.50
C ASP A 37 0.78 1.35 -7.41
N ILE A 38 0.42 2.57 -7.80
CA ILE A 38 0.28 3.71 -6.90
C ILE A 38 -1.18 3.81 -6.43
N ILE A 39 -1.36 3.98 -5.13
CA ILE A 39 -2.65 4.18 -4.49
C ILE A 39 -2.68 5.51 -3.74
N THR A 40 -3.88 6.04 -3.54
CA THR A 40 -4.14 7.03 -2.50
C THR A 40 -4.45 6.28 -1.21
N ALA A 41 -3.78 6.65 -0.12
CA ALA A 41 -3.93 6.02 1.18
C ALA A 41 -4.17 7.05 2.28
N ASN A 42 -5.00 6.69 3.26
CA ASN A 42 -5.19 7.45 4.48
C ASN A 42 -4.39 6.82 5.62
N ILE A 43 -3.57 7.61 6.32
CA ILE A 43 -2.79 7.14 7.47
C ILE A 43 -3.72 6.87 8.64
N LYS A 44 -3.66 5.63 9.15
CA LYS A 44 -4.47 5.16 10.29
C LYS A 44 -3.73 5.16 11.60
N GLU A 45 -2.41 5.01 11.55
CA GLU A 45 -1.56 5.08 12.72
C GLU A 45 -0.22 5.66 12.33
N ALA A 46 0.26 6.62 13.12
CA ALA A 46 1.57 7.21 12.97
C ALA A 46 2.21 7.40 14.35
N SER A 47 3.55 7.44 14.37
CA SER A 47 4.31 7.86 15.54
C SER A 47 4.11 9.37 15.77
N PRO A 48 4.08 9.85 17.04
CA PRO A 48 3.90 11.26 17.35
C PRO A 48 4.93 12.19 16.69
N ASP A 49 6.18 11.73 16.59
CA ASP A 49 7.31 12.46 16.00
C ASP A 49 7.52 12.12 14.51
N GLY A 50 6.54 11.46 13.87
CA GLY A 50 6.59 11.10 12.46
C GLY A 50 6.45 12.31 11.53
N VAL A 51 6.99 12.18 10.33
CA VAL A 51 6.85 13.17 9.24
C VAL A 51 5.40 13.27 8.78
N VAL A 52 4.68 12.15 8.79
CA VAL A 52 3.27 12.05 8.41
C VAL A 52 2.39 11.86 9.63
N LYS A 53 1.18 12.44 9.60
CA LYS A 53 0.23 12.41 10.74
C LYS A 53 -0.91 11.43 10.51
N GLU A 54 -1.52 10.98 11.61
CA GLU A 54 -2.78 10.22 11.54
C GLU A 54 -3.86 11.06 10.84
N GLY A 55 -4.62 10.42 9.95
CA GLY A 55 -5.65 11.08 9.15
C GLY A 55 -5.15 11.73 7.86
N GLU A 56 -3.83 11.86 7.69
CA GLU A 56 -3.25 12.43 6.47
C GLU A 56 -3.53 11.54 5.24
N VAL A 57 -3.70 12.17 4.08
CA VAL A 57 -3.89 11.49 2.80
C VAL A 57 -2.61 11.59 2.00
N VAL A 58 -2.04 10.44 1.66
CA VAL A 58 -0.75 10.32 0.97
C VAL A 58 -0.88 9.48 -0.29
N LYS A 59 0.09 9.61 -1.20
CA LYS A 59 0.30 8.60 -2.25
C LYS A 59 1.26 7.54 -1.71
N ALA A 60 1.04 6.30 -2.12
CA ALA A 60 1.92 5.21 -1.75
C ALA A 60 2.01 4.15 -2.85
N VAL A 61 3.15 3.49 -2.98
CA VAL A 61 3.36 2.37 -3.88
C VAL A 61 3.24 1.05 -3.13
N ILE A 62 2.57 0.07 -3.72
CA ILE A 62 2.42 -1.27 -3.12
C ILE A 62 3.71 -2.08 -3.34
N VAL A 63 4.34 -2.53 -2.26
CA VAL A 63 5.60 -3.28 -2.29
C VAL A 63 5.48 -4.73 -1.82
N ARG A 64 4.42 -5.07 -1.08
CA ARG A 64 4.13 -6.45 -0.65
C ARG A 64 2.65 -6.74 -0.75
N THR A 65 2.31 -7.99 -1.08
CA THR A 65 0.91 -8.45 -1.05
C THR A 65 0.79 -9.92 -0.65
N LEU A 66 -0.29 -10.21 0.07
CA LEU A 66 -0.77 -11.56 0.40
C LEU A 66 -1.25 -12.33 -0.83
N ASN A 67 -1.68 -11.63 -1.88
CA ASN A 67 -2.12 -12.29 -3.10
C ASN A 67 -0.89 -12.81 -3.88
N PRO A 68 -0.84 -14.11 -4.25
CA PRO A 68 0.30 -14.63 -5.00
C PRO A 68 0.56 -13.86 -6.29
N ILE A 69 1.84 -13.64 -6.58
CA ILE A 69 2.32 -13.00 -7.80
C ILE A 69 2.95 -14.09 -8.65
N ARG A 70 2.38 -14.30 -9.83
CA ARG A 70 2.95 -15.22 -10.81
C ARG A 70 4.08 -14.52 -11.56
N ARG A 71 5.27 -15.12 -11.55
CA ARG A 71 6.42 -14.63 -12.29
C ARG A 71 6.47 -15.25 -13.71
N PRO A 72 7.20 -14.63 -14.66
CA PRO A 72 7.31 -15.15 -16.03
C PRO A 72 7.90 -16.57 -16.13
N ASP A 73 8.75 -16.94 -15.18
CA ASP A 73 9.35 -18.28 -15.07
C ASP A 73 8.38 -19.35 -14.54
N GLY A 74 7.13 -18.96 -14.21
CA GLY A 74 6.10 -19.85 -13.68
C GLY A 74 6.13 -20.02 -12.15
N SER A 75 7.13 -19.48 -11.46
CA SER A 75 7.18 -19.47 -10.00
C SER A 75 6.16 -18.48 -9.41
N TYR A 76 5.79 -18.68 -8.14
CA TYR A 76 4.93 -17.77 -7.40
C TYR A 76 5.67 -17.14 -6.22
N LEU A 77 5.50 -15.83 -6.05
CA LEU A 77 5.94 -15.10 -4.87
C LEU A 77 4.71 -14.67 -4.05
N ARG A 78 4.76 -14.87 -2.74
CA ARG A 78 3.74 -14.37 -1.80
C ARG A 78 4.44 -13.83 -0.55
N PHE A 79 3.89 -12.75 0.00
CA PHE A 79 4.29 -12.21 1.29
C PHE A 79 3.24 -12.55 2.35
N ASP A 80 3.64 -12.55 3.62
CA ASP A 80 2.72 -12.79 4.75
C ASP A 80 1.89 -11.56 5.11
N ARG A 81 2.25 -10.39 4.57
CA ARG A 81 1.56 -9.12 4.84
C ARG A 81 1.49 -8.25 3.58
N ASN A 82 0.47 -7.40 3.53
CA ASN A 82 0.40 -6.33 2.55
C ASN A 82 1.15 -5.11 3.08
N ALA A 83 1.94 -4.45 2.24
CA ALA A 83 2.65 -3.25 2.65
C ALA A 83 2.81 -2.24 1.52
N VAL A 84 2.98 -0.98 1.91
CA VAL A 84 3.20 0.15 1.03
C VAL A 84 4.39 0.99 1.48
N VAL A 85 4.94 1.76 0.56
CA VAL A 85 5.94 2.82 0.81
C VAL A 85 5.33 4.14 0.36
N ILE A 86 5.40 5.17 1.21
CA ILE A 86 4.89 6.51 0.90
C ILE A 86 5.79 7.19 -0.14
N ILE A 87 5.16 7.91 -1.08
CA ILE A 87 5.83 8.65 -2.16
C ILE A 87 5.22 10.06 -2.31
N ASP A 88 5.98 10.98 -2.90
CA ASP A 88 5.58 12.36 -3.24
C ASP A 88 4.85 12.44 -4.61
#